data_AF-Q5CZ42-F1
#
_entry.id   AF-Q5CZ42-F1
#
_cell.length_a   1.000
_cell.length_b   1.000
_cell.length_c   1.000
_cell.angle_alpha   90.00
_cell.angle_beta   90.00
_cell.angle_gamma   90.00
#
_symmetry.space_group_name_H-M   'P 1'
#
loop_
_entity.id
_entity.type
_entity.pdbx_description
1 polymer ?
#
loop_
_entity_poly.entity_id
_entity_poly.type
_entity_poly.pdbx_seq_one_letter_code
_entity_poly.pdbx_strand_id
1 'polypeptide(L)'
;MVSILFFLATLVASAFADGYTCANIMRNPTQNLSEPYYYPETWRENMEPTKYAPNQICNWQINVPEGLYATVIFYKKTDSESGIKCTYPNGEQVYIEDNDQNPYKFTYPRFQIDLQVGDKQGEFSFKVVWSEYPDGRSMYIGLDGVHSIASVPTSYYTTVTAVNQVMLVGFSVPDVPLALLRQSAIYEGGYTNGTYLGNLVNARSGQIYSTSNKLGVYTFGLEKFINQTVFMVLDSRAKWNSVFDGRYIIVRSFDFNRQSYAQDTTETFVTDPNNQMYFKFNVKYLDTNGPTTLDVNVYKNGVAVFTATYTATNPPLPFPNGILGDKMEVNYQTYGNYTQGFQVDILTTKNGDASPSSQSPVSTPSTVTMSPSTLTTKIITSTKSDSPTTFPTLAPGASTTIGTGATRGTTQRYESTTKSGINKFSLTTLAIVGFVMLV
;
A
#
# COMPACT_ATOMS: atom_id res chain seq x y z
N MET A 1 36.74 70.06 -44.10
CA MET A 1 37.01 68.62 -44.28
C MET A 1 37.31 68.01 -42.92
N VAL A 2 36.47 67.04 -42.51
CA VAL A 2 36.74 65.93 -41.55
C VAL A 2 37.09 66.35 -40.11
N SER A 3 36.41 65.95 -39.04
CA SER A 3 35.91 64.60 -38.72
C SER A 3 34.70 64.66 -37.80
N ILE A 4 33.69 63.86 -38.11
CA ILE A 4 32.41 63.73 -37.39
C ILE A 4 32.55 62.63 -36.33
N LEU A 5 32.16 62.95 -35.10
CA LEU A 5 32.03 62.02 -33.97
C LEU A 5 31.04 60.90 -34.31
N PHE A 6 31.50 59.64 -34.26
CA PHE A 6 30.65 58.46 -34.28
C PHE A 6 30.21 58.14 -32.84
N PHE A 7 28.96 58.44 -32.50
CA PHE A 7 28.28 57.83 -31.33
C PHE A 7 27.48 56.63 -31.83
N LEU A 8 28.04 55.42 -31.67
CA LEU A 8 27.34 54.18 -31.92
C LEU A 8 26.59 53.80 -30.63
N ALA A 9 25.33 54.21 -30.52
CA ALA A 9 24.45 53.73 -29.46
C ALA A 9 23.99 52.31 -29.82
N THR A 10 24.63 51.30 -29.24
CA THR A 10 24.12 49.92 -29.24
C THR A 10 22.81 49.89 -28.45
N LEU A 11 21.70 49.90 -29.18
CA LEU A 11 20.38 49.58 -28.65
C LEU A 11 20.37 48.08 -28.33
N VAL A 12 20.74 47.71 -27.10
CA VAL A 12 20.44 46.37 -26.58
C VAL A 12 18.93 46.37 -26.35
N ALA A 13 18.17 45.87 -27.33
CA ALA A 13 16.80 45.46 -27.11
C ALA A 13 16.84 44.31 -26.12
N SER A 14 16.72 44.61 -24.82
CA SER A 14 16.28 43.62 -23.85
C SER A 14 14.84 43.28 -24.21
N ALA A 15 14.66 42.32 -25.11
CA ALA A 15 13.43 41.56 -25.17
C ALA A 15 13.33 40.85 -23.82
N PHE A 16 12.73 41.51 -22.83
CA PHE A 16 12.10 40.77 -21.76
C PHE A 16 11.16 39.81 -22.47
N ALA A 17 11.38 38.51 -22.33
CA ALA A 17 10.39 37.54 -22.73
C ALA A 17 9.11 38.00 -22.05
N ASP A 18 8.09 38.38 -22.82
CA ASP A 18 6.77 38.62 -22.26
C ASP A 18 6.41 37.33 -21.52
N GLY A 19 6.48 37.36 -20.18
CA GLY A 19 6.07 36.23 -19.34
C GLY A 19 4.63 35.85 -19.68
N TYR A 20 4.13 34.70 -19.23
CA TYR A 20 2.79 34.29 -19.68
C TYR A 20 1.76 35.40 -19.43
N THR A 21 0.92 35.65 -20.41
CA THR A 21 -0.36 36.31 -20.19
C THR A 21 -1.32 35.27 -19.60
N CYS A 22 -1.20 35.01 -18.32
CA CYS A 22 -2.08 34.07 -17.63
C CYS A 22 -3.20 34.82 -16.88
N ALA A 23 -4.39 34.80 -17.46
CA ALA A 23 -5.63 35.00 -16.72
C ALA A 23 -6.06 33.66 -16.10
N ASN A 24 -7.03 33.67 -15.18
CA ASN A 24 -7.72 32.45 -14.75
C ASN A 24 -8.35 31.77 -15.97
N ILE A 25 -7.65 30.79 -16.52
CA ILE A 25 -7.98 30.17 -17.80
C ILE A 25 -8.85 28.97 -17.51
N MET A 26 -10.11 29.01 -17.96
CA MET A 26 -10.95 27.82 -18.06
C MET A 26 -10.85 27.25 -19.47
N ARG A 27 -10.66 25.93 -19.60
CA ARG A 27 -10.60 25.23 -20.89
C ARG A 27 -11.49 24.00 -20.88
N ASN A 28 -12.23 23.86 -21.97
CA ASN A 28 -13.00 22.66 -22.31
C ASN A 28 -12.23 21.86 -23.37
N PRO A 29 -12.58 20.58 -23.60
CA PRO A 29 -12.04 19.82 -24.71
C PRO A 29 -12.22 20.54 -26.04
N THR A 30 -11.28 20.31 -26.95
CA THR A 30 -11.38 20.69 -28.36
C THR A 30 -12.55 19.96 -29.03
N GLN A 31 -13.12 20.54 -30.09
CA GLN A 31 -14.17 19.86 -30.87
C GLN A 31 -13.66 18.56 -31.48
N ASN A 32 -12.39 18.56 -31.91
CA ASN A 32 -11.69 17.37 -32.36
C ASN A 32 -10.80 16.85 -31.23
N LEU A 33 -11.19 15.75 -30.58
CA LEU A 33 -10.44 15.14 -29.47
C LEU A 33 -9.03 14.66 -29.86
N SER A 34 -8.76 14.51 -31.16
CA SER A 34 -7.41 14.18 -31.65
C SER A 34 -6.45 15.38 -31.63
N GLU A 35 -6.97 16.60 -31.52
CA GLU A 35 -6.16 17.82 -31.47
C GLU A 35 -5.74 18.15 -30.04
N PRO A 36 -4.43 18.19 -29.74
CA PRO A 36 -3.94 18.56 -28.43
C PRO A 36 -4.17 20.04 -28.13
N TYR A 37 -4.50 20.35 -26.89
CA TYR A 37 -4.37 21.70 -26.36
C TYR A 37 -2.95 21.92 -25.85
N TYR A 38 -2.26 22.89 -26.43
CA TYR A 38 -0.93 23.33 -26.02
C TYR A 38 -1.02 24.62 -25.20
N TYR A 39 -0.22 24.69 -24.15
CA TYR A 39 0.00 25.95 -23.44
C TYR A 39 1.50 26.22 -23.21
N PRO A 40 1.99 27.42 -23.57
CA PRO A 40 1.29 28.44 -24.38
C PRO A 40 0.89 27.93 -25.77
N GLU A 41 -0.09 28.58 -26.40
CA GLU A 41 -0.64 28.11 -27.69
C GLU A 41 0.40 28.10 -28.82
N THR A 42 1.46 28.90 -28.70
CA THR A 42 2.58 28.96 -29.64
C THR A 42 3.66 27.90 -29.41
N TRP A 43 3.63 27.20 -28.27
CA TRP A 43 4.64 26.20 -27.90
C TRP A 43 4.30 24.80 -28.45
N ARG A 44 5.32 24.03 -28.80
CA ARG A 44 5.22 22.64 -29.30
C ARG A 44 6.33 21.77 -28.71
N GLU A 45 6.16 20.46 -28.74
CA GLU A 45 7.03 19.48 -28.04
C GLU A 45 8.49 19.43 -28.54
N ASN A 46 8.74 19.95 -29.74
CA ASN A 46 10.08 20.07 -30.31
C ASN A 46 10.78 21.39 -29.97
N MET A 47 10.18 22.20 -29.09
CA MET A 47 10.71 23.48 -28.63
C MET A 47 11.02 23.39 -27.13
N GLU A 48 12.03 24.13 -26.68
CA GLU A 48 12.23 24.35 -25.25
C GLU A 48 10.94 24.94 -24.63
N PRO A 49 10.57 24.53 -23.40
CA PRO A 49 9.39 25.08 -22.73
C PRO A 49 9.50 26.60 -22.59
N THR A 50 8.35 27.26 -22.68
CA THR A 50 8.29 28.73 -22.67
C THR A 50 8.69 29.27 -21.30
N LYS A 51 9.43 30.37 -21.27
CA LYS A 51 9.85 31.04 -20.05
C LYS A 51 8.70 31.77 -19.37
N TYR A 52 8.62 31.65 -18.05
CA TYR A 52 7.77 32.51 -17.21
C TYR A 52 8.56 33.68 -16.64
N ALA A 53 7.86 34.71 -16.16
CA ALA A 53 8.46 35.84 -15.46
C ALA A 53 8.56 35.59 -13.95
N PRO A 54 9.47 36.27 -13.24
CA PRO A 54 9.47 36.31 -11.77
C PRO A 54 8.12 36.75 -11.18
N ASN A 55 7.79 36.24 -10.00
CA ASN A 55 6.59 36.53 -9.21
C ASN A 55 5.28 36.23 -9.92
N GLN A 56 5.31 35.33 -10.89
CA GLN A 56 4.16 35.03 -11.73
C GLN A 56 3.20 34.06 -11.01
N ILE A 57 1.90 34.34 -11.17
CA ILE A 57 0.81 33.52 -10.64
C ILE A 57 -0.16 33.22 -11.78
N CYS A 58 -0.33 31.94 -12.08
CA CYS A 58 -1.23 31.45 -13.11
C CYS A 58 -2.08 30.29 -12.58
N ASN A 59 -3.32 30.23 -13.03
CA ASN A 59 -4.26 29.17 -12.71
C ASN A 59 -4.97 28.73 -13.99
N TRP A 60 -4.86 27.44 -14.30
CA TRP A 60 -5.58 26.80 -15.40
C TRP A 60 -6.56 25.78 -14.83
N GLN A 61 -7.84 25.96 -15.12
CA GLN A 61 -8.90 24.99 -14.82
C GLN A 61 -9.29 24.28 -16.11
N ILE A 62 -9.01 22.98 -16.17
CA ILE A 62 -9.22 22.18 -17.36
C ILE A 62 -10.35 21.19 -17.09
N ASN A 63 -11.45 21.34 -17.82
CA ASN A 63 -12.62 20.49 -17.68
C ASN A 63 -12.39 19.14 -18.39
N VAL A 64 -12.89 18.09 -17.77
CA VAL A 64 -12.89 16.73 -18.30
C VAL A 64 -14.34 16.24 -18.26
N PRO A 65 -15.06 16.24 -19.39
CA PRO A 65 -16.43 15.75 -19.44
C PRO A 65 -16.55 14.28 -19.03
N GLU A 66 -17.77 13.90 -18.63
CA GLU A 66 -18.09 12.50 -18.35
C GLU A 66 -17.83 11.63 -19.59
N GLY A 67 -17.31 10.41 -19.37
CA GLY A 67 -16.90 9.51 -20.46
C GLY A 67 -15.53 9.81 -21.07
N LEU A 68 -14.87 10.91 -20.68
CA LEU A 68 -13.51 11.25 -21.12
C LEU A 68 -12.50 11.17 -19.97
N TYR A 69 -11.23 11.09 -20.35
CA TYR A 69 -10.09 11.40 -19.49
C TYR A 69 -9.12 12.33 -20.23
N ALA A 70 -8.33 13.09 -19.48
CA ALA A 70 -7.27 13.93 -20.01
C ALA A 70 -5.89 13.31 -19.72
N THR A 71 -5.07 13.21 -20.76
CA THR A 71 -3.66 12.89 -20.67
C THR A 71 -2.86 14.18 -20.75
N VAL A 72 -2.04 14.45 -19.73
CA VAL A 72 -1.26 15.69 -19.66
C VAL A 72 0.21 15.37 -19.54
N ILE A 73 1.03 16.04 -20.35
CA ILE A 73 2.49 15.98 -20.24
C ILE A 73 2.97 17.38 -19.90
N PHE A 74 3.77 17.48 -18.83
CA PHE A 74 4.35 18.72 -18.36
C PHE A 74 5.81 18.82 -18.80
N TYR A 75 6.21 20.00 -19.22
CA TYR A 75 7.56 20.33 -19.64
C TYR A 75 8.02 21.43 -18.70
N LYS A 76 8.74 21.04 -17.64
CA LYS A 76 9.15 21.91 -16.55
C LYS A 76 10.67 21.86 -16.36
N LYS A 77 11.26 23.04 -16.21
CA LYS A 77 12.69 23.23 -15.92
C LYS A 77 12.86 24.51 -15.10
N THR A 78 13.19 24.35 -13.82
CA THR A 78 13.27 25.44 -12.85
C THR A 78 14.36 25.18 -11.82
N ASP A 79 15.01 26.25 -11.37
CA ASP A 79 16.01 26.20 -10.28
C ASP A 79 15.37 26.13 -8.88
N SER A 80 14.03 26.11 -8.80
CA SER A 80 13.27 25.92 -7.56
C SER A 80 12.16 24.89 -7.74
N GLU A 81 12.19 23.82 -6.94
CA GLU A 81 11.20 22.73 -6.98
C GLU A 81 9.78 23.20 -6.63
N SER A 82 9.66 24.16 -5.70
CA SER A 82 8.40 24.57 -5.10
C SER A 82 7.75 25.75 -5.82
N GLY A 83 6.81 25.48 -6.72
CA GLY A 83 5.97 26.55 -7.28
C GLY A 83 4.96 26.13 -8.34
N ILE A 84 5.15 24.96 -8.97
CA ILE A 84 4.23 24.48 -10.00
C ILE A 84 3.64 23.14 -9.57
N LYS A 85 2.31 23.08 -9.49
CA LYS A 85 1.56 21.92 -9.01
C LYS A 85 0.34 21.66 -9.88
N CYS A 86 -0.17 20.44 -9.82
CA CYS A 86 -1.49 20.12 -10.34
C CYS A 86 -2.39 19.59 -9.21
N THR A 87 -3.69 19.83 -9.35
CA THR A 87 -4.72 19.38 -8.42
C THR A 87 -5.63 18.38 -9.14
N TYR A 88 -5.73 17.17 -8.61
CA TYR A 88 -6.62 16.12 -9.09
C TYR A 88 -8.09 16.42 -8.78
N PRO A 89 -9.06 15.71 -9.40
CA PRO A 89 -10.48 15.96 -9.19
C PRO A 89 -10.96 15.79 -7.74
N ASN A 90 -10.25 15.00 -6.92
CA ASN A 90 -10.49 14.84 -5.48
C ASN A 90 -9.91 15.97 -4.62
N GLY A 91 -9.28 16.98 -5.23
CA GLY A 91 -8.61 18.09 -4.52
C GLY A 91 -7.18 17.79 -4.09
N GLU A 92 -6.65 16.60 -4.36
CA GLU A 92 -5.27 16.26 -4.03
C GLU A 92 -4.28 17.05 -4.89
N GLN A 93 -3.28 17.66 -4.26
CA GLN A 93 -2.25 18.46 -4.93
C GLN A 93 -0.93 17.70 -4.99
N VAL A 94 -0.29 17.72 -6.17
CA VAL A 94 1.05 17.17 -6.36
C VAL A 94 1.94 18.19 -7.07
N TYR A 95 3.20 18.25 -6.65
CA TYR A 95 4.20 19.03 -7.36
C TYR A 95 4.50 18.37 -8.71
N ILE A 96 4.74 19.21 -9.71
CA ILE A 96 5.18 18.75 -11.02
C ILE A 96 6.70 18.67 -10.98
N GLU A 97 7.24 17.50 -11.30
CA GLU A 97 8.68 17.25 -11.28
C GLU A 97 9.37 17.79 -12.52
N ASP A 98 10.63 18.21 -12.36
CA ASP A 98 11.45 18.68 -13.47
C ASP A 98 11.87 17.51 -14.37
N ASN A 99 11.87 17.76 -15.69
CA ASN A 99 12.25 16.77 -16.70
C ASN A 99 11.43 15.45 -16.66
N ASP A 100 10.25 15.46 -16.04
CA ASP A 100 9.39 14.29 -15.98
C ASP A 100 8.35 14.27 -17.11
N GLN A 101 8.68 13.53 -18.17
CA GLN A 101 7.84 13.40 -19.35
C GLN A 101 6.79 12.28 -19.23
N ASN A 102 6.66 11.62 -18.08
CA ASN A 102 5.62 10.61 -17.92
C ASN A 102 4.24 11.28 -17.88
N PRO A 103 3.22 10.76 -18.58
CA PRO A 103 1.92 11.39 -18.57
C PRO A 103 1.24 11.37 -17.19
N TYR A 104 0.48 12.42 -16.91
CA TYR A 104 -0.53 12.47 -15.86
C TYR A 104 -1.89 12.11 -16.46
N LYS A 105 -2.73 11.44 -15.66
CA LYS A 105 -4.10 11.08 -16.04
C LYS A 105 -5.07 11.81 -15.14
N PHE A 106 -5.93 12.63 -15.73
CA PHE A 106 -6.99 13.34 -15.02
C PHE A 106 -8.35 12.92 -15.53
N THR A 107 -9.33 12.86 -14.64
CA THR A 107 -10.66 12.35 -14.91
C THR A 107 -11.71 13.42 -14.64
N TYR A 108 -12.97 13.08 -14.88
CA TYR A 108 -14.11 13.93 -14.53
C TYR A 108 -14.08 14.40 -13.06
N PRO A 109 -14.54 15.65 -12.74
CA PRO A 109 -15.05 16.66 -13.68
C PRO A 109 -14.02 17.64 -14.23
N ARG A 110 -12.90 17.84 -13.52
CA ARG A 110 -11.88 18.81 -13.88
C ARG A 110 -10.59 18.54 -13.12
N PHE A 111 -9.49 19.12 -13.59
CA PHE A 111 -8.26 19.26 -12.83
C PHE A 111 -7.76 20.70 -12.92
N GLN A 112 -6.82 21.04 -12.05
CA GLN A 112 -6.21 22.37 -12.00
C GLN A 112 -4.69 22.27 -12.17
N ILE A 113 -4.12 23.25 -12.85
CA ILE A 113 -2.68 23.48 -12.88
C ILE A 113 -2.44 24.86 -12.27
N ASP A 114 -1.55 24.93 -11.29
CA ASP A 114 -1.17 26.17 -10.62
C ASP A 114 0.30 26.41 -10.85
N LEU A 115 0.64 27.60 -11.32
CA LEU A 115 2.00 28.14 -11.30
C LEU A 115 2.00 29.32 -10.34
N GLN A 116 2.82 29.22 -9.31
CA GLN A 116 3.06 30.27 -8.33
C GLN A 116 4.55 30.27 -8.01
N VAL A 117 5.28 31.15 -8.66
CA VAL A 117 6.75 31.19 -8.60
C VAL A 117 7.23 32.47 -7.92
N GLY A 118 8.39 32.39 -7.26
CA GLY A 118 9.03 33.52 -6.60
C GLY A 118 9.83 34.40 -7.56
N ASP A 119 10.92 34.97 -7.08
CA ASP A 119 11.79 35.91 -7.82
C ASP A 119 12.64 35.25 -8.93
N LYS A 120 12.70 33.92 -8.98
CA LYS A 120 13.45 33.17 -10.00
C LYS A 120 12.63 32.94 -11.26
N GLN A 121 13.33 33.04 -12.39
CA GLN A 121 12.82 32.61 -13.69
C GLN A 121 12.91 31.09 -13.86
N GLY A 122 12.10 30.54 -14.76
CA GLY A 122 12.21 29.16 -15.25
C GLY A 122 11.33 28.96 -16.47
N GLU A 123 11.17 27.70 -16.86
CA GLU A 123 10.49 27.29 -18.09
C GLU A 123 9.37 26.30 -17.76
N PHE A 124 8.18 26.56 -18.30
CA PHE A 124 7.03 25.69 -18.14
C PHE A 124 6.18 25.64 -19.41
N SER A 125 5.70 24.47 -19.80
CA SER A 125 4.71 24.30 -20.86
C SER A 125 4.00 22.98 -20.65
N PHE A 126 2.82 22.82 -21.23
CA PHE A 126 2.11 21.55 -21.14
C PHE A 126 1.26 21.27 -22.37
N LYS A 127 0.98 19.98 -22.56
CA LYS A 127 0.08 19.46 -23.58
C LYS A 127 -1.03 18.68 -22.91
N VAL A 128 -2.28 18.95 -23.28
CA VAL A 128 -3.47 18.19 -22.86
C VAL A 128 -4.07 17.50 -24.07
N VAL A 129 -4.34 16.20 -23.95
CA VAL A 129 -5.11 15.42 -24.93
C VAL A 129 -6.27 14.77 -24.21
N TRP A 130 -7.50 15.02 -24.67
CA TRP A 130 -8.69 14.33 -24.18
C TRP A 130 -8.90 13.05 -24.97
N SER A 131 -9.37 12.00 -24.31
CA SER A 131 -9.61 10.72 -24.95
C SER A 131 -10.81 10.03 -24.31
N GLU A 132 -11.53 9.28 -25.13
CA GLU A 132 -12.60 8.39 -24.67
C GLU A 132 -12.01 7.17 -23.97
N TYR A 133 -12.72 6.64 -22.97
CA TYR A 133 -12.41 5.32 -22.44
C TYR A 133 -12.66 4.27 -23.53
N PRO A 134 -11.82 3.23 -23.65
CA PRO A 134 -12.00 2.23 -24.69
C PRO A 134 -13.28 1.42 -24.47
N ASP A 135 -14.09 1.27 -25.52
CA ASP A 135 -15.33 0.51 -25.49
C ASP A 135 -15.12 -0.97 -25.20
N GLY A 136 -16.05 -1.55 -24.42
CA GLY A 136 -16.25 -3.00 -24.35
C GLY A 136 -15.18 -3.82 -23.61
N ARG A 137 -14.20 -3.18 -22.95
CA ARG A 137 -13.18 -3.89 -22.15
C ARG A 137 -13.43 -3.75 -20.66
N SER A 138 -14.33 -4.57 -20.12
CA SER A 138 -14.59 -4.63 -18.67
C SER A 138 -14.18 -5.97 -18.07
N MET A 139 -13.62 -5.92 -16.87
CA MET A 139 -13.31 -7.06 -16.02
C MET A 139 -14.06 -6.91 -14.69
N TYR A 140 -14.61 -8.02 -14.17
CA TYR A 140 -15.33 -8.02 -12.90
C TYR A 140 -14.63 -8.92 -11.88
N ILE A 141 -14.40 -8.37 -10.69
CA ILE A 141 -13.81 -9.08 -9.56
C ILE A 141 -14.83 -9.06 -8.41
N GLY A 142 -15.22 -10.24 -7.94
CA GLY A 142 -16.05 -10.42 -6.74
C GLY A 142 -15.20 -10.90 -5.57
N LEU A 143 -15.25 -10.17 -4.46
CA LEU A 143 -14.60 -10.52 -3.21
C LEU A 143 -15.64 -11.14 -2.27
N ASP A 144 -15.26 -12.23 -1.62
CA ASP A 144 -16.15 -13.06 -0.79
C ASP A 144 -16.15 -12.66 0.70
N GLY A 145 -15.47 -11.57 1.04
CA GLY A 145 -15.30 -11.11 2.43
C GLY A 145 -14.11 -11.72 3.16
N VAL A 146 -13.46 -12.74 2.58
CA VAL A 146 -12.39 -13.50 3.23
C VAL A 146 -11.07 -13.42 2.47
N HIS A 147 -11.14 -13.54 1.14
CA HIS A 147 -9.97 -13.57 0.28
C HIS A 147 -9.69 -12.20 -0.35
N SER A 148 -8.41 -11.88 -0.47
CA SER A 148 -7.92 -10.77 -1.27
C SER A 148 -7.52 -11.23 -2.67
N ILE A 149 -7.49 -10.29 -3.62
CA ILE A 149 -7.03 -10.56 -4.98
C ILE A 149 -5.92 -9.58 -5.31
N ALA A 150 -4.71 -10.14 -5.49
CA ALA A 150 -3.57 -9.41 -6.02
C ALA A 150 -3.68 -9.29 -7.55
N SER A 151 -3.40 -8.11 -8.09
CA SER A 151 -3.60 -7.81 -9.52
C SER A 151 -2.38 -7.13 -10.15
N VAL A 152 -2.22 -7.42 -11.44
CA VAL A 152 -1.32 -6.72 -12.36
C VAL A 152 -2.11 -5.63 -13.10
N PRO A 153 -1.47 -4.60 -13.68
CA PRO A 153 -2.13 -3.67 -14.58
C PRO A 153 -2.72 -4.40 -15.80
N THR A 154 -3.85 -3.93 -16.31
CA THR A 154 -4.51 -4.55 -17.46
C THR A 154 -5.06 -3.51 -18.42
N SER A 155 -5.34 -3.91 -19.66
CA SER A 155 -6.04 -3.05 -20.62
C SER A 155 -7.55 -2.96 -20.38
N TYR A 156 -8.07 -3.63 -19.34
CA TYR A 156 -9.49 -3.64 -19.01
C TYR A 156 -9.79 -2.59 -17.94
N TYR A 157 -11.00 -2.04 -18.02
CA TYR A 157 -11.62 -1.39 -16.89
C TYR A 157 -12.06 -2.45 -15.88
N THR A 158 -11.53 -2.41 -14.66
CA THR A 158 -11.80 -3.40 -13.64
C THR A 158 -12.81 -2.87 -12.63
N THR A 159 -13.98 -3.51 -12.56
CA THR A 159 -14.94 -3.30 -11.48
C THR A 159 -14.72 -4.34 -10.40
N VAL A 160 -14.44 -3.90 -9.19
CA VAL A 160 -14.34 -4.74 -8.00
C VAL A 160 -15.60 -4.58 -7.17
N THR A 161 -16.12 -5.68 -6.67
CA THR A 161 -17.28 -5.73 -5.77
C THR A 161 -16.94 -6.55 -4.53
N ALA A 162 -17.44 -6.14 -3.37
CA ALA A 162 -17.23 -6.82 -2.10
C ALA A 162 -18.55 -7.00 -1.34
N VAL A 163 -18.52 -7.81 -0.28
CA VAL A 163 -19.65 -7.96 0.64
C VAL A 163 -19.78 -6.71 1.50
N ASN A 164 -18.65 -6.17 1.96
CA ASN A 164 -18.57 -4.92 2.71
C ASN A 164 -18.01 -3.83 1.79
N GLN A 165 -17.09 -2.99 2.26
CA GLN A 165 -16.44 -1.98 1.41
C GLN A 165 -15.26 -2.58 0.66
N VAL A 166 -14.92 -2.00 -0.49
CA VAL A 166 -13.69 -2.38 -1.20
C VAL A 166 -12.54 -1.50 -0.72
N MET A 167 -11.42 -2.13 -0.39
CA MET A 167 -10.15 -1.49 -0.10
C MET A 167 -9.13 -1.88 -1.18
N LEU A 168 -8.30 -0.93 -1.60
CA LEU A 168 -7.20 -1.16 -2.52
C LEU A 168 -5.88 -0.72 -1.87
N VAL A 169 -4.88 -1.59 -1.92
CA VAL A 169 -3.51 -1.32 -1.45
C VAL A 169 -2.53 -1.52 -2.59
N GLY A 170 -1.56 -0.61 -2.70
CA GLY A 170 -0.50 -0.68 -3.69
C GLY A 170 0.78 -1.30 -3.10
N PHE A 171 1.59 -1.91 -3.95
CA PHE A 171 2.84 -2.53 -3.54
C PHE A 171 4.04 -1.72 -4.04
N SER A 172 5.11 -1.74 -3.24
CA SER A 172 6.42 -1.33 -3.72
C SER A 172 7.03 -2.50 -4.49
N VAL A 173 7.20 -2.34 -5.80
CA VAL A 173 7.81 -3.35 -6.67
C VAL A 173 9.16 -2.84 -7.15
N PRO A 174 10.23 -3.65 -7.07
CA PRO A 174 11.51 -3.29 -7.68
C PRO A 174 11.33 -2.91 -9.16
N ASP A 175 12.10 -1.93 -9.61
CA ASP A 175 12.17 -1.53 -11.02
C ASP A 175 10.87 -0.95 -11.62
N VAL A 176 9.88 -0.60 -10.78
CA VAL A 176 8.67 0.12 -11.21
C VAL A 176 8.73 1.58 -10.73
N PRO A 177 8.99 2.55 -11.64
CA PRO A 177 9.00 3.97 -11.31
C PRO A 177 7.64 4.45 -10.80
N LEU A 178 7.64 5.30 -9.76
CA LEU A 178 6.43 5.95 -9.25
C LEU A 178 5.68 6.75 -10.34
N ALA A 179 6.43 7.39 -11.25
CA ALA A 179 5.89 8.15 -12.36
C ALA A 179 5.09 7.29 -13.38
N LEU A 180 5.28 5.96 -13.41
CA LEU A 180 4.40 5.09 -14.17
C LEU A 180 3.09 4.84 -13.42
N LEU A 181 3.15 4.59 -12.11
CA LEU A 181 1.96 4.24 -11.31
C LEU A 181 0.88 5.32 -11.33
N ARG A 182 1.23 6.60 -11.52
CA ARG A 182 0.23 7.67 -11.66
C ARG A 182 -0.60 7.59 -12.95
N GLN A 183 -0.19 6.75 -13.92
CA GLN A 183 -0.98 6.44 -15.11
C GLN A 183 -2.05 5.40 -14.79
N SER A 184 -2.80 5.64 -13.72
CA SER A 184 -3.92 4.84 -13.25
C SER A 184 -4.95 5.76 -12.59
N ALA A 185 -6.18 5.27 -12.48
CA ALA A 185 -7.24 5.96 -11.76
C ALA A 185 -8.10 4.93 -11.04
N ILE A 186 -8.44 5.26 -9.80
CA ILE A 186 -9.31 4.51 -8.93
C ILE A 186 -10.56 5.36 -8.70
N TYR A 187 -11.72 4.75 -8.83
CA TYR A 187 -13.02 5.42 -8.81
C TYR A 187 -13.92 4.82 -7.72
N GLU A 188 -14.74 5.67 -7.13
CA GLU A 188 -15.87 5.24 -6.31
C GLU A 188 -16.91 4.55 -7.21
N GLY A 189 -17.49 3.46 -6.73
CA GLY A 189 -18.43 2.67 -7.53
C GLY A 189 -17.73 1.83 -8.59
N GLY A 190 -18.49 1.31 -9.55
CA GLY A 190 -17.98 0.35 -10.54
C GLY A 190 -17.84 0.90 -11.96
N TYR A 191 -17.75 2.23 -12.13
CA TYR A 191 -17.78 2.89 -13.45
C TYR A 191 -16.77 4.05 -13.56
N THR A 192 -16.37 4.42 -14.78
CA THR A 192 -15.38 5.48 -15.07
C THR A 192 -15.88 6.91 -14.82
N ASN A 193 -17.19 7.08 -14.63
CA ASN A 193 -17.82 8.33 -14.21
C ASN A 193 -17.92 8.49 -12.68
N GLY A 194 -17.45 7.48 -11.93
CA GLY A 194 -17.37 7.54 -10.48
C GLY A 194 -16.46 8.67 -9.99
N THR A 195 -16.66 9.10 -8.75
CA THR A 195 -15.76 10.07 -8.11
C THR A 195 -14.33 9.51 -8.08
N TYR A 196 -13.36 10.28 -8.55
CA TYR A 196 -11.94 9.91 -8.46
C TYR A 196 -11.52 9.80 -6.99
N LEU A 197 -10.97 8.65 -6.61
CA LEU A 197 -10.47 8.39 -5.26
C LEU A 197 -8.95 8.51 -5.16
N GLY A 198 -8.23 8.32 -6.26
CA GLY A 198 -6.77 8.34 -6.32
C GLY A 198 -6.21 7.53 -7.48
N ASN A 199 -4.91 7.31 -7.48
CA ASN A 199 -4.18 6.45 -8.41
C ASN A 199 -3.28 5.46 -7.63
N LEU A 200 -2.53 4.61 -8.34
CA LEU A 200 -1.68 3.60 -7.71
C LEU A 200 -0.50 4.17 -6.92
N VAL A 201 -0.10 5.43 -7.13
CA VAL A 201 0.85 6.12 -6.23
C VAL A 201 0.20 6.33 -4.86
N ASN A 202 -1.05 6.80 -4.84
CA ASN A 202 -1.80 6.97 -3.58
C ASN A 202 -1.99 5.63 -2.87
N ALA A 203 -2.34 4.60 -3.61
CA ALA A 203 -2.49 3.26 -3.07
C ALA A 203 -1.18 2.68 -2.52
N ARG A 204 -0.02 3.03 -3.10
CA ARG A 204 1.28 2.59 -2.59
C ARG A 204 1.68 3.31 -1.31
N SER A 205 1.35 4.59 -1.20
CA SER A 205 1.65 5.40 -0.01
C SER A 205 0.64 5.20 1.13
N GLY A 206 -0.51 4.58 0.87
CA GLY A 206 -1.58 4.39 1.83
C GLY A 206 -2.56 3.30 1.42
N GLN A 207 -3.84 3.53 1.67
CA GLN A 207 -4.92 2.62 1.28
C GLN A 207 -6.04 3.46 0.68
N ILE A 208 -6.60 3.02 -0.43
CA ILE A 208 -7.78 3.65 -1.01
C ILE A 208 -9.01 2.88 -0.56
N TYR A 209 -9.98 3.57 0.01
CA TYR A 209 -11.25 3.01 0.45
C TYR A 209 -12.37 3.51 -0.44
N SER A 210 -13.16 2.59 -0.96
CA SER A 210 -14.49 2.92 -1.43
C SER A 210 -15.42 3.08 -0.22
N THR A 211 -16.28 4.08 -0.28
CA THR A 211 -17.38 4.27 0.67
C THR A 211 -18.51 3.27 0.46
N SER A 212 -18.63 2.74 -0.77
CA SER A 212 -19.58 1.70 -1.17
C SER A 212 -18.93 0.30 -1.18
N ASN A 213 -19.70 -0.68 -1.67
CA ASN A 213 -19.20 -2.04 -1.88
C ASN A 213 -18.61 -2.26 -3.29
N LYS A 214 -18.31 -1.17 -4.02
CA LYS A 214 -17.79 -1.23 -5.38
C LYS A 214 -16.67 -0.21 -5.60
N LEU A 215 -15.64 -0.64 -6.31
CA LEU A 215 -14.51 0.22 -6.67
C LEU A 215 -14.09 -0.06 -8.12
N GLY A 216 -13.79 1.01 -8.84
CA GLY A 216 -13.36 0.97 -10.23
C GLY A 216 -11.86 1.17 -10.31
N VAL A 217 -11.16 0.41 -11.16
CA VAL A 217 -9.73 0.58 -11.44
C VAL A 217 -9.51 0.63 -12.94
N TYR A 218 -8.75 1.62 -13.39
CA TYR A 218 -8.26 1.67 -14.77
C TYR A 218 -6.80 2.06 -14.81
N THR A 219 -5.99 1.36 -15.61
CA THR A 219 -4.52 1.49 -15.60
C THR A 219 -3.93 2.01 -16.91
N PHE A 220 -4.73 2.63 -17.78
CA PHE A 220 -4.29 3.40 -18.95
C PHE A 220 -3.10 2.82 -19.76
N GLY A 221 -3.09 1.52 -20.05
CA GLY A 221 -2.04 0.90 -20.87
C GLY A 221 -0.77 0.48 -20.11
N LEU A 222 -0.76 0.57 -18.77
CA LEU A 222 0.38 0.18 -17.94
C LEU A 222 0.79 -1.29 -18.09
N GLU A 223 -0.09 -2.17 -18.59
CA GLU A 223 0.23 -3.58 -18.87
C GLU A 223 1.36 -3.74 -19.90
N LYS A 224 1.62 -2.71 -20.72
CA LYS A 224 2.72 -2.69 -21.70
C LYS A 224 4.09 -2.47 -21.05
N PHE A 225 4.12 -1.94 -19.84
CA PHE A 225 5.34 -1.57 -19.12
C PHE A 225 5.53 -2.38 -17.84
N ILE A 226 4.45 -2.89 -17.26
CA ILE A 226 4.45 -3.58 -15.97
C ILE A 226 3.69 -4.91 -16.12
N ASN A 227 4.41 -6.02 -15.97
CA ASN A 227 3.85 -7.38 -15.96
C ASN A 227 3.81 -8.01 -14.56
N GLN A 228 4.11 -7.23 -13.52
CA GLN A 228 4.18 -7.65 -12.13
C GLN A 228 2.95 -7.20 -11.34
N THR A 229 2.69 -7.86 -10.22
CA THR A 229 1.62 -7.47 -9.29
C THR A 229 1.99 -6.17 -8.60
N VAL A 230 1.20 -5.11 -8.79
CA VAL A 230 1.46 -3.79 -8.19
C VAL A 230 0.37 -3.32 -7.23
N PHE A 231 -0.75 -4.04 -7.15
CA PHE A 231 -1.80 -3.75 -6.17
C PHE A 231 -2.58 -5.00 -5.78
N MET A 232 -3.35 -4.86 -4.71
CA MET A 232 -4.28 -5.87 -4.23
C MET A 232 -5.58 -5.19 -3.83
N VAL A 233 -6.69 -5.88 -4.12
CA VAL A 233 -8.03 -5.47 -3.73
C VAL A 233 -8.56 -6.43 -2.68
N LEU A 234 -9.19 -5.86 -1.66
CA LEU A 234 -9.60 -6.53 -0.45
C LEU A 234 -11.01 -6.10 -0.09
N ASP A 235 -11.75 -7.02 0.54
CA ASP A 235 -12.90 -6.61 1.34
C ASP A 235 -12.38 -5.87 2.57
N SER A 236 -13.04 -4.81 3.00
CA SER A 236 -12.60 -4.00 4.14
C SER A 236 -12.55 -4.77 5.45
N ARG A 237 -13.20 -5.94 5.55
CA ARG A 237 -13.04 -6.87 6.68
C ARG A 237 -11.83 -7.79 6.57
N ALA A 238 -11.25 -7.96 5.38
CA ALA A 238 -10.03 -8.73 5.16
C ALA A 238 -8.74 -7.93 5.48
N LYS A 239 -8.84 -6.78 6.16
CA LYS A 239 -7.67 -6.07 6.70
C LYS A 239 -6.86 -7.01 7.59
N TRP A 240 -5.53 -6.93 7.51
CA TRP A 240 -4.62 -7.80 8.27
C TRP A 240 -4.97 -7.90 9.76
N ASN A 241 -5.24 -6.75 10.40
CA ASN A 241 -5.56 -6.68 11.81
C ASN A 241 -7.05 -6.87 12.13
N SER A 242 -7.92 -7.05 11.14
CA SER A 242 -9.33 -7.32 11.38
C SER A 242 -9.59 -8.82 11.44
N VAL A 243 -10.28 -9.25 12.49
CA VAL A 243 -10.67 -10.66 12.66
C VAL A 243 -12.17 -10.83 12.52
N PHE A 244 -12.54 -11.91 11.84
CA PHE A 244 -13.91 -12.37 11.66
C PHE A 244 -14.00 -13.88 11.87
N ASP A 245 -15.22 -14.41 11.89
CA ASP A 245 -15.45 -15.85 12.11
C ASP A 245 -14.73 -16.69 11.05
N GLY A 246 -13.91 -17.64 11.49
CA GLY A 246 -13.11 -18.51 10.63
C GLY A 246 -11.78 -17.91 10.13
N ARG A 247 -11.41 -16.69 10.50
CA ARG A 247 -10.12 -16.09 10.08
C ARG A 247 -8.96 -16.85 10.72
N TYR A 248 -8.04 -17.34 9.89
CA TYR A 248 -6.79 -17.98 10.29
C TYR A 248 -5.61 -17.07 9.91
N ILE A 249 -4.71 -16.83 10.86
CA ILE A 249 -3.60 -15.87 10.76
C ILE A 249 -2.32 -16.55 11.21
N ILE A 250 -1.23 -16.35 10.48
CA ILE A 250 0.11 -16.80 10.88
C ILE A 250 0.95 -15.55 11.13
N VAL A 251 1.25 -15.29 12.40
CA VAL A 251 2.11 -14.20 12.83
C VAL A 251 3.54 -14.69 12.94
N ARG A 252 4.47 -13.97 12.32
CA ARG A 252 5.90 -14.25 12.35
C ARG A 252 6.67 -12.96 12.58
N SER A 253 7.86 -13.09 13.15
CA SER A 253 8.81 -11.97 13.17
C SER A 253 9.34 -11.64 11.78
N PHE A 254 9.90 -10.43 11.63
CA PHE A 254 10.38 -9.88 10.36
C PHE A 254 11.36 -10.79 9.60
N ASP A 255 12.44 -11.22 10.26
CA ASP A 255 13.45 -12.12 9.71
C ASP A 255 13.25 -13.56 10.23
N PHE A 256 11.99 -14.02 10.33
CA PHE A 256 11.67 -15.35 10.85
C PHE A 256 12.51 -16.44 10.19
N ASN A 257 13.04 -17.36 11.01
CA ASN A 257 13.88 -18.48 10.61
C ASN A 257 15.27 -18.08 10.07
N ARG A 258 15.66 -16.81 10.26
CA ARG A 258 17.00 -16.29 10.00
C ARG A 258 17.51 -15.64 11.29
N GLN A 259 18.76 -15.93 11.65
CA GLN A 259 19.41 -15.28 12.78
C GLN A 259 19.52 -13.76 12.50
N SER A 260 18.83 -12.92 13.29
CA SER A 260 18.75 -11.47 13.07
C SER A 260 18.57 -10.69 14.39
N TYR A 261 19.01 -9.42 14.40
CA TYR A 261 18.66 -8.44 15.44
C TYR A 261 17.32 -7.75 15.14
N ALA A 262 16.84 -7.84 13.89
CA ALA A 262 15.57 -7.25 13.46
C ALA A 262 14.44 -8.28 13.58
N GLN A 263 14.09 -8.65 14.82
CA GLN A 263 13.02 -9.61 15.09
C GLN A 263 11.89 -9.04 15.95
N ASP A 264 12.09 -7.90 16.64
CA ASP A 264 11.07 -7.24 17.45
C ASP A 264 9.82 -6.99 16.61
N THR A 265 8.67 -7.47 17.10
CA THR A 265 7.42 -7.47 16.34
C THR A 265 6.25 -7.25 17.29
N THR A 266 5.36 -6.33 16.94
CA THR A 266 4.11 -6.10 17.66
C THR A 266 2.96 -6.13 16.68
N GLU A 267 2.03 -7.04 16.89
CA GLU A 267 0.82 -7.18 16.10
C GLU A 267 -0.41 -7.06 17.00
N THR A 268 -1.45 -6.42 16.47
CA THR A 268 -2.73 -6.25 17.16
C THR A 268 -3.85 -6.65 16.22
N PHE A 269 -4.76 -7.48 16.70
CA PHE A 269 -5.93 -7.95 15.98
C PHE A 269 -7.19 -7.49 16.71
N VAL A 270 -8.16 -6.96 15.97
CA VAL A 270 -9.40 -6.41 16.50
C VAL A 270 -10.61 -6.97 15.77
N THR A 271 -11.68 -7.22 16.50
CA THR A 271 -12.99 -7.53 15.92
C THR A 271 -13.65 -6.27 15.37
N ASP A 272 -14.71 -6.45 14.59
CA ASP A 272 -15.63 -5.35 14.30
C ASP A 272 -16.18 -4.71 15.58
N PRO A 273 -16.48 -3.40 15.57
CA PRO A 273 -17.09 -2.73 16.72
C PRO A 273 -18.30 -3.47 17.26
N ASN A 274 -18.37 -3.63 18.59
CA ASN A 274 -19.42 -4.35 19.32
C ASN A 274 -19.51 -5.87 19.06
N ASN A 275 -18.59 -6.47 18.30
CA ASN A 275 -18.49 -7.91 18.14
C ASN A 275 -17.39 -8.50 19.01
N GLN A 276 -17.58 -9.74 19.47
CA GLN A 276 -16.59 -10.50 20.22
C GLN A 276 -16.38 -11.85 19.55
N MET A 277 -15.14 -12.35 19.60
CA MET A 277 -14.77 -13.63 19.03
C MET A 277 -13.87 -14.41 19.99
N TYR A 278 -13.90 -15.73 19.84
CA TYR A 278 -12.96 -16.60 20.51
C TYR A 278 -11.64 -16.60 19.73
N PHE A 279 -10.58 -16.09 20.35
CA PHE A 279 -9.21 -16.18 19.85
C PHE A 279 -8.61 -17.50 20.29
N LYS A 280 -8.34 -18.39 19.34
CA LYS A 280 -7.60 -19.63 19.53
C LYS A 280 -6.21 -19.41 18.96
N PHE A 281 -5.16 -19.67 19.73
CA PHE A 281 -3.80 -19.49 19.21
C PHE A 281 -2.88 -20.64 19.58
N ASN A 282 -1.83 -20.81 18.80
CA ASN A 282 -0.81 -21.83 19.01
C ASN A 282 0.56 -21.24 18.68
N VAL A 283 1.45 -21.17 19.67
CA VAL A 283 2.85 -20.78 19.45
C VAL A 283 3.58 -21.97 18.83
N LYS A 284 3.80 -21.92 17.51
CA LYS A 284 4.45 -22.98 16.74
C LYS A 284 5.96 -23.00 16.91
N TYR A 285 6.54 -21.81 17.08
CA TYR A 285 7.97 -21.63 17.23
C TYR A 285 8.24 -20.40 18.08
N LEU A 286 9.25 -20.47 18.94
CA LEU A 286 9.72 -19.35 19.73
C LEU A 286 11.21 -19.57 20.01
N ASP A 287 12.06 -18.70 19.45
CA ASP A 287 13.46 -18.61 19.87
C ASP A 287 13.54 -17.75 21.14
N THR A 288 13.98 -18.37 22.22
CA THR A 288 14.10 -17.75 23.54
C THR A 288 15.55 -17.40 23.91
N ASN A 289 16.40 -17.09 22.92
CA ASN A 289 17.80 -16.75 23.18
C ASN A 289 17.95 -15.45 24.01
N GLY A 290 18.46 -15.58 25.23
CA GLY A 290 18.64 -14.44 26.14
C GLY A 290 17.34 -14.01 26.84
N PRO A 291 17.19 -12.73 27.22
CA PRO A 291 16.02 -12.20 27.94
C PRO A 291 14.78 -11.98 27.04
N THR A 292 14.70 -12.64 25.87
CA THR A 292 13.58 -12.46 24.92
C THR A 292 12.23 -12.86 25.54
N THR A 293 11.18 -12.14 25.16
CA THR A 293 9.80 -12.42 25.59
C THR A 293 8.86 -12.49 24.38
N LEU A 294 7.87 -13.37 24.46
CA LEU A 294 6.67 -13.34 23.61
C LEU A 294 5.44 -13.14 24.49
N ASP A 295 4.85 -11.96 24.44
CA ASP A 295 3.61 -11.64 25.13
C ASP A 295 2.41 -11.90 24.22
N VAL A 296 1.40 -12.58 24.76
CA VAL A 296 0.10 -12.79 24.12
C VAL A 296 -0.99 -12.32 25.07
N ASN A 297 -1.71 -11.28 24.67
CA ASN A 297 -2.79 -10.69 25.46
C ASN A 297 -4.10 -10.74 24.69
N VAL A 298 -5.20 -11.05 25.38
CA VAL A 298 -6.55 -10.91 24.84
C VAL A 298 -7.33 -9.98 25.76
N TYR A 299 -8.00 -9.01 25.16
CA TYR A 299 -8.82 -8.01 25.82
C TYR A 299 -10.29 -8.21 25.45
N LYS A 300 -11.14 -7.82 26.38
CA LYS A 300 -12.58 -7.71 26.21
C LYS A 300 -13.03 -6.38 26.78
N ASN A 301 -13.60 -5.51 25.95
CA ASN A 301 -14.05 -4.18 26.32
C ASN A 301 -12.96 -3.36 27.02
N GLY A 302 -11.71 -3.47 26.54
CA GLY A 302 -10.54 -2.78 27.10
C GLY A 302 -9.92 -3.44 28.34
N VAL A 303 -10.51 -4.50 28.90
CA VAL A 303 -9.97 -5.24 30.05
C VAL A 303 -9.24 -6.49 29.57
N ALA A 304 -8.00 -6.71 30.03
CA ALA A 304 -7.27 -7.95 29.74
C ALA A 304 -7.99 -9.14 30.39
N VAL A 305 -8.45 -10.09 29.57
CA VAL A 305 -9.11 -11.33 30.00
C VAL A 305 -8.16 -12.53 29.89
N PHE A 306 -7.04 -12.36 29.19
CA PHE A 306 -5.94 -13.31 29.15
C PHE A 306 -4.63 -12.57 28.94
N THR A 307 -3.59 -13.01 29.65
CA THR A 307 -2.22 -12.53 29.52
C THR A 307 -1.28 -13.70 29.72
N ALA A 308 -0.36 -13.88 28.78
CA ALA A 308 0.74 -14.82 28.89
C ALA A 308 2.03 -14.18 28.40
N THR A 309 3.13 -14.43 29.10
CA THR A 309 4.48 -14.04 28.69
C THR A 309 5.33 -15.30 28.60
N TYR A 310 5.73 -15.66 27.40
CA TYR A 310 6.55 -16.83 27.14
C TYR A 310 8.03 -16.47 27.08
N THR A 311 8.85 -17.28 27.73
CA THR A 311 10.31 -17.13 27.85
C THR A 311 10.97 -18.50 27.85
N ALA A 312 12.31 -18.55 27.94
CA ALA A 312 13.05 -19.80 28.08
C ALA A 312 12.63 -20.62 29.32
N THR A 313 12.23 -19.94 30.40
CA THR A 313 11.80 -20.57 31.66
C THR A 313 10.28 -20.76 31.77
N ASN A 314 9.52 -20.13 30.88
CA ASN A 314 8.07 -20.29 30.77
C ASN A 314 7.69 -20.58 29.30
N PRO A 315 7.97 -21.79 28.80
CA PRO A 315 7.70 -22.12 27.41
C PRO A 315 6.18 -22.18 27.11
N PRO A 316 5.76 -21.97 25.86
CA PRO A 316 4.36 -22.10 25.47
C PRO A 316 3.81 -23.50 25.74
N LEU A 317 2.66 -23.57 26.38
CA LEU A 317 1.89 -24.81 26.55
C LEU A 317 0.81 -24.90 25.46
N PRO A 318 0.43 -26.12 25.01
CA PRO A 318 -0.70 -26.31 24.11
C PRO A 318 -1.96 -25.67 24.72
N PHE A 319 -2.57 -24.72 24.00
CA PHE A 319 -3.72 -23.98 24.47
C PHE A 319 -5.01 -24.57 23.88
N PRO A 320 -5.87 -25.25 24.69
CA PRO A 320 -6.95 -26.07 24.14
C PRO A 320 -8.26 -25.31 23.86
N ASN A 321 -8.47 -24.13 24.46
CA ASN A 321 -9.73 -23.40 24.40
C ASN A 321 -9.56 -22.03 23.74
N GLY A 322 -10.61 -21.45 23.15
CA GLY A 322 -10.56 -20.07 22.69
C GLY A 322 -10.78 -19.08 23.83
N ILE A 323 -10.14 -17.91 23.79
CA ILE A 323 -10.41 -16.81 24.72
C ILE A 323 -11.37 -15.83 24.06
N LEU A 324 -12.51 -15.57 24.69
CA LEU A 324 -13.48 -14.60 24.19
C LEU A 324 -12.98 -13.17 24.41
N GLY A 325 -12.80 -12.41 23.34
CA GLY A 325 -12.36 -11.01 23.39
C GLY A 325 -12.80 -10.21 22.17
N ASP A 326 -12.46 -8.92 22.18
CA ASP A 326 -12.60 -7.98 21.05
C ASP A 326 -11.24 -7.52 20.49
N LYS A 327 -10.14 -7.76 21.22
CA LYS A 327 -8.78 -7.45 20.78
C LYS A 327 -7.79 -8.52 21.24
N MET A 328 -6.84 -8.88 20.40
CA MET A 328 -5.67 -9.70 20.74
C MET A 328 -4.39 -8.97 20.36
N GLU A 329 -3.37 -9.05 21.20
CA GLU A 329 -2.03 -8.49 20.95
C GLU A 329 -0.98 -9.59 21.04
N VAL A 330 -0.05 -9.59 20.09
CA VAL A 330 1.12 -10.47 20.06
C VAL A 330 2.35 -9.58 20.00
N ASN A 331 3.21 -9.66 21.00
CA ASN A 331 4.38 -8.80 21.12
C ASN A 331 5.62 -9.64 21.41
N TYR A 332 6.55 -9.70 20.46
CA TYR A 332 7.85 -10.33 20.62
C TYR A 332 8.94 -9.27 20.78
N GLN A 333 9.71 -9.37 21.87
CA GLN A 333 10.78 -8.45 22.20
C GLN A 333 12.08 -9.22 22.40
N THR A 334 13.11 -8.83 21.66
CA THR A 334 14.46 -9.42 21.75
C THR A 334 15.38 -8.67 22.69
N TYR A 335 15.07 -7.40 23.00
CA TYR A 335 15.94 -6.51 23.77
C TYR A 335 17.38 -6.45 23.20
N GLY A 336 17.49 -6.45 21.87
CA GLY A 336 18.78 -6.40 21.15
C GLY A 336 19.51 -7.73 21.05
N ASN A 337 18.87 -8.86 21.40
CA ASN A 337 19.47 -10.18 21.24
C ASN A 337 19.27 -10.73 19.83
N TYR A 338 20.18 -11.61 19.44
CA TYR A 338 20.22 -12.21 18.12
C TYR A 338 19.39 -13.50 18.12
N THR A 339 18.26 -13.52 17.41
CA THR A 339 17.30 -14.64 17.44
C THR A 339 16.82 -15.02 16.04
N GLN A 340 16.26 -16.22 15.90
CA GLN A 340 15.54 -16.70 14.73
C GLN A 340 14.05 -16.34 14.75
N GLY A 341 13.58 -15.68 15.82
CA GLY A 341 12.24 -15.12 15.91
C GLY A 341 11.18 -16.08 16.48
N PHE A 342 9.93 -15.91 16.01
CA PHE A 342 8.78 -16.67 16.51
C PHE A 342 7.74 -16.93 15.42
N GLN A 343 6.84 -17.88 15.66
CA GLN A 343 5.62 -18.08 14.90
C GLN A 343 4.43 -18.36 15.83
N VAL A 344 3.34 -17.60 15.68
CA VAL A 344 2.04 -17.87 16.32
C VAL A 344 0.98 -18.04 15.25
N ASP A 345 0.26 -19.15 15.30
CA ASP A 345 -0.95 -19.35 14.50
C ASP A 345 -2.17 -18.91 15.32
N ILE A 346 -3.10 -18.18 14.71
CA ILE A 346 -4.33 -17.68 15.35
C ILE A 346 -5.52 -18.09 14.50
N LEU A 347 -6.59 -18.58 15.13
CA LEU A 347 -7.89 -18.85 14.53
C LEU A 347 -8.96 -18.11 15.36
N THR A 348 -9.80 -17.33 14.70
CA THR A 348 -10.94 -16.68 15.36
C THR A 348 -12.26 -17.36 15.03
N THR A 349 -13.10 -17.60 16.03
CA THR A 349 -14.41 -18.25 15.84
C THR A 349 -15.52 -17.56 16.63
N LYS A 350 -16.77 -17.65 16.16
CA LYS A 350 -17.96 -17.22 16.93
C LYS A 350 -18.29 -18.17 18.08
N ASN A 351 -18.04 -19.46 17.91
CA ASN A 351 -18.38 -20.50 18.90
C ASN A 351 -17.18 -20.85 19.79
N GLY A 352 -17.46 -21.12 21.07
CA GLY A 352 -16.47 -21.45 22.10
C GLY A 352 -16.14 -22.92 22.27
N ASP A 353 -16.85 -23.85 21.61
CA ASP A 353 -16.77 -25.28 21.93
C ASP A 353 -15.58 -26.04 21.28
N ALA A 354 -15.18 -27.11 22.01
CA ALA A 354 -13.91 -27.85 22.02
C ALA A 354 -14.02 -29.33 21.59
N SER A 355 -12.89 -30.07 21.58
CA SER A 355 -12.85 -31.55 21.63
C SER A 355 -11.68 -32.04 22.51
N PRO A 356 -11.73 -33.24 23.12
CA PRO A 356 -11.93 -33.36 24.56
C PRO A 356 -10.65 -33.72 25.32
N SER A 357 -10.48 -33.10 26.49
CA SER A 357 -10.07 -33.83 27.69
C SER A 357 -10.45 -33.00 28.92
N SER A 358 -11.32 -33.58 29.73
CA SER A 358 -11.74 -33.08 31.03
C SER A 358 -10.54 -32.78 31.95
N GLN A 359 -10.58 -31.62 32.61
CA GLN A 359 -10.33 -31.53 34.05
C GLN A 359 -10.77 -30.16 34.59
N SER A 360 -11.50 -30.21 35.70
CA SER A 360 -12.07 -29.07 36.44
C SER A 360 -10.98 -28.24 37.16
N PRO A 361 -11.30 -27.01 37.62
CA PRO A 361 -10.32 -26.07 38.19
C PRO A 361 -9.83 -26.52 39.58
N VAL A 362 -8.52 -26.46 39.82
CA VAL A 362 -7.94 -26.61 41.16
C VAL A 362 -7.91 -25.24 41.84
N SER A 363 -8.63 -25.12 42.95
CA SER A 363 -8.56 -24.01 43.91
C SER A 363 -7.39 -24.20 44.90
N THR A 364 -6.80 -23.07 45.30
CA THR A 364 -5.66 -22.87 46.24
C THR A 364 -5.94 -23.34 47.70
N PRO A 365 -4.92 -23.39 48.59
CA PRO A 365 -4.64 -24.54 49.45
C PRO A 365 -5.34 -24.49 50.82
N SER A 366 -5.58 -25.66 51.40
CA SER A 366 -5.84 -25.81 52.84
C SER A 366 -5.09 -27.02 53.38
N THR A 367 -4.31 -26.77 54.41
CA THR A 367 -3.46 -27.70 55.15
C THR A 367 -4.33 -28.63 55.99
N VAL A 368 -4.41 -29.94 55.68
CA VAL A 368 -4.66 -30.99 56.66
C VAL A 368 -4.01 -32.31 56.22
N THR A 369 -3.26 -32.88 57.15
CA THR A 369 -2.53 -34.17 57.21
C THR A 369 -3.28 -35.37 56.63
N MET A 370 -2.58 -36.25 55.88
CA MET A 370 -2.99 -37.66 55.71
C MET A 370 -1.81 -38.64 55.72
N SER A 371 -2.03 -39.75 56.43
CA SER A 371 -1.21 -40.97 56.48
C SER A 371 -1.23 -41.75 55.15
N PRO A 372 -0.25 -42.63 54.89
CA PRO A 372 0.03 -43.16 53.56
C PRO A 372 -0.76 -44.43 53.23
N SER A 373 -1.17 -44.59 51.97
CA SER A 373 -1.34 -45.93 51.39
C SER A 373 -1.17 -45.95 49.85
N THR A 374 -0.14 -46.73 49.46
CA THR A 374 -0.01 -47.64 48.31
C THR A 374 -0.23 -47.18 46.86
N LEU A 375 0.91 -47.12 46.16
CA LEU A 375 1.10 -47.20 44.70
C LEU A 375 0.61 -48.53 44.11
N THR A 376 0.13 -48.51 42.88
CA THR A 376 0.27 -49.65 41.97
C THR A 376 0.55 -49.16 40.55
N THR A 377 1.77 -49.44 40.10
CA THR A 377 2.32 -49.15 38.77
C THR A 377 1.77 -50.12 37.73
N LYS A 378 1.45 -49.64 36.52
CA LYS A 378 1.36 -50.52 35.33
C LYS A 378 2.13 -49.90 34.17
N ILE A 379 3.26 -50.54 33.86
CA ILE A 379 4.14 -50.30 32.71
C ILE A 379 3.56 -51.07 31.51
N ILE A 380 3.47 -50.42 30.34
CA ILE A 380 3.50 -51.12 29.04
C ILE A 380 4.37 -50.31 28.08
N THR A 381 5.34 -51.02 27.49
CA THR A 381 6.42 -50.58 26.61
C THR A 381 6.06 -50.87 25.14
N SER A 382 6.76 -50.19 24.22
CA SER A 382 7.20 -50.60 22.85
C SER A 382 6.74 -49.64 21.74
N THR A 383 7.43 -49.42 20.62
CA THR A 383 8.85 -49.52 20.17
C THR A 383 8.90 -48.75 18.84
N LYS A 384 10.06 -48.16 18.52
CA LYS A 384 10.34 -47.36 17.32
C LYS A 384 10.77 -48.25 16.14
N SER A 385 10.39 -47.91 14.90
CA SER A 385 10.95 -48.50 13.67
C SER A 385 11.16 -47.38 12.63
N ASP A 386 12.37 -47.32 12.06
CA ASP A 386 12.86 -46.30 11.12
C ASP A 386 13.26 -46.96 9.78
N SER A 387 13.13 -46.16 8.70
CA SER A 387 13.85 -46.17 7.37
C SER A 387 13.20 -46.88 6.16
N PRO A 388 13.56 -46.54 4.88
CA PRO A 388 14.15 -45.32 4.27
C PRO A 388 13.54 -44.88 2.88
N THR A 389 14.17 -43.86 2.29
CA THR A 389 14.02 -43.03 1.05
C THR A 389 13.90 -43.69 -0.35
N THR A 390 13.29 -42.98 -1.34
CA THR A 390 13.74 -42.87 -2.76
C THR A 390 13.03 -41.74 -3.56
N PHE A 391 13.77 -41.02 -4.41
CA PHE A 391 13.32 -40.06 -5.46
C PHE A 391 13.44 -40.70 -6.87
N PRO A 392 12.71 -40.19 -7.89
CA PRO A 392 13.32 -40.11 -9.22
C PRO A 392 13.04 -38.81 -10.02
N THR A 393 13.96 -38.51 -10.93
CA THR A 393 14.01 -37.41 -11.91
C THR A 393 13.87 -38.00 -13.32
N LEU A 394 13.26 -37.29 -14.30
CA LEU A 394 13.49 -37.46 -15.75
C LEU A 394 12.95 -36.27 -16.58
N ALA A 395 13.66 -35.91 -17.66
CA ALA A 395 13.43 -34.78 -18.58
C ALA A 395 13.02 -35.28 -20.01
N PRO A 396 13.03 -34.47 -21.11
CA PRO A 396 11.83 -34.02 -21.83
C PRO A 396 11.67 -34.55 -23.28
N GLY A 397 10.45 -34.44 -23.84
CA GLY A 397 10.23 -34.36 -25.31
C GLY A 397 8.90 -34.89 -25.86
N ALA A 398 8.20 -34.02 -26.61
CA ALA A 398 7.31 -34.25 -27.77
C ALA A 398 5.88 -33.66 -27.67
N SER A 399 5.55 -32.90 -28.72
CA SER A 399 4.34 -32.10 -28.97
C SER A 399 3.24 -32.90 -29.67
N THR A 400 1.97 -32.66 -29.32
CA THR A 400 0.81 -32.61 -30.25
C THR A 400 -0.45 -32.02 -29.57
N THR A 401 -1.34 -31.51 -30.40
CA THR A 401 -2.28 -30.39 -30.21
C THR A 401 -3.69 -30.72 -29.65
N ILE A 402 -4.24 -29.72 -28.93
CA ILE A 402 -5.64 -29.26 -28.76
C ILE A 402 -6.66 -30.19 -28.06
N GLY A 403 -7.10 -29.74 -26.89
CA GLY A 403 -8.36 -30.12 -26.23
C GLY A 403 -8.71 -29.09 -25.16
N THR A 404 -9.71 -28.25 -25.43
CA THR A 404 -10.29 -27.23 -24.55
C THR A 404 -10.78 -27.83 -23.23
N GLY A 405 -10.32 -27.28 -22.11
CA GLY A 405 -10.78 -27.62 -20.77
C GLY A 405 -9.86 -27.06 -19.70
N ALA A 406 -9.92 -25.74 -19.46
CA ALA A 406 -9.20 -25.13 -18.35
C ALA A 406 -9.87 -25.50 -17.03
N THR A 407 -9.51 -26.64 -16.47
CA THR A 407 -9.83 -27.00 -15.09
C THR A 407 -9.00 -26.09 -14.17
N ARG A 408 -9.71 -25.17 -13.52
CA ARG A 408 -9.19 -24.17 -12.58
C ARG A 408 -8.55 -24.88 -11.38
N GLY A 409 -7.22 -24.99 -11.38
CA GLY A 409 -6.46 -25.40 -10.21
C GLY A 409 -6.63 -24.37 -9.09
N THR A 410 -7.27 -24.77 -8.00
CA THR A 410 -7.36 -23.99 -6.77
C THR A 410 -6.01 -24.04 -6.06
N THR A 411 -5.08 -23.17 -6.42
CA THR A 411 -3.99 -22.81 -5.51
C THR A 411 -4.55 -21.89 -4.44
N GLN A 412 -4.82 -22.43 -3.25
CA GLN A 412 -4.91 -21.62 -2.03
C GLN A 412 -3.55 -20.94 -1.84
N ARG A 413 -3.46 -19.65 -2.15
CA ARG A 413 -2.29 -18.84 -1.84
C ARG A 413 -2.37 -18.44 -0.37
N TYR A 414 -1.42 -18.90 0.43
CA TYR A 414 -1.18 -18.41 1.78
C TYR A 414 -0.73 -16.95 1.70
N GLU A 415 -1.42 -16.05 2.40
CA GLU A 415 -1.03 -14.66 2.55
C GLU A 415 0.06 -14.54 3.65
N SER A 416 1.23 -14.03 3.29
CA SER A 416 2.25 -13.53 4.21
C SER A 416 2.62 -12.14 3.73
N THR A 417 2.29 -11.12 4.52
CA THR A 417 2.70 -9.74 4.26
C THR A 417 3.51 -9.22 5.43
N THR A 418 4.83 -9.18 5.26
CA THR A 418 5.72 -8.50 6.20
C THR A 418 5.54 -6.99 6.02
N LYS A 419 4.98 -6.31 7.03
CA LYS A 419 4.81 -4.84 7.01
C LYS A 419 6.16 -4.17 7.22
N SER A 420 6.80 -3.66 6.16
CA SER A 420 8.02 -2.84 6.27
C SER A 420 7.83 -1.69 7.28
N GLY A 421 8.45 -1.79 8.45
CA GLY A 421 8.52 -0.70 9.42
C GLY A 421 9.45 0.39 8.91
N ILE A 422 8.92 1.61 8.76
CA ILE A 422 9.76 2.80 8.55
C ILE A 422 10.43 3.09 9.90
N ASN A 423 11.76 2.92 9.96
CA ASN A 423 12.57 3.39 11.08
C ASN A 423 12.37 4.91 11.21
N LYS A 424 11.63 5.35 12.24
CA LYS A 424 11.62 6.76 12.65
C LYS A 424 12.96 7.06 13.31
N PHE A 425 13.96 7.46 12.52
CA PHE A 425 15.12 8.16 13.05
C PHE A 425 14.67 9.55 13.50
N SER A 426 14.46 9.71 14.81
CA SER A 426 14.27 11.01 15.44
C SER A 426 15.63 11.72 15.52
N LEU A 427 15.95 12.57 14.54
CA LEU A 427 17.02 13.55 14.68
C LEU A 427 16.50 14.71 15.53
N THR A 428 16.77 14.68 16.83
CA THR A 428 16.68 15.89 17.66
C THR A 428 17.80 16.84 17.22
N THR A 429 17.42 17.91 16.54
CA THR A 429 18.29 19.05 16.20
C THR A 429 18.88 19.67 17.46
N LEU A 430 20.20 19.55 17.62
CA LEU A 430 20.98 20.32 18.58
C LEU A 430 21.15 21.74 18.00
N ALA A 431 20.38 22.70 18.51
CA ALA A 431 20.54 24.11 18.17
C ALA A 431 21.80 24.65 18.86
N ILE A 432 22.87 24.89 18.09
CA ILE A 432 24.00 25.68 18.54
C ILE A 432 23.70 27.14 18.21
N VAL A 433 23.42 27.92 19.25
CA VAL A 433 23.29 29.37 19.21
C VAL A 433 24.69 29.97 19.00
N GLY A 434 24.98 30.41 17.78
CA GLY A 434 26.14 31.24 17.45
C GLY A 434 25.76 32.71 17.44
N PHE A 435 25.84 33.37 18.61
CA PHE A 435 25.84 34.82 18.72
C PHE A 435 27.20 35.32 18.23
N VAL A 436 27.25 36.07 17.12
CA VAL A 436 28.41 36.91 16.78
C VAL A 436 27.93 38.35 16.67
N MET A 437 28.21 39.09 17.74
CA MET A 437 28.34 40.54 17.72
C MET A 437 29.64 40.90 17.01
N LEU A 438 29.57 41.86 16.09
CA LEU A 438 30.21 43.19 16.13
C LEU A 438 30.54 43.70 14.72
N VAL A 439 30.02 44.91 14.46
CA VAL A 439 30.62 46.07 13.74
C VAL A 439 31.31 45.81 12.40
#